data_AF-A0A359HKB2-F1
#
_entry.id   AF-A0A359HKB2-F1
#
_cell.length_a   1.000
_cell.length_b   1.000
_cell.length_c   1.000
_cell.angle_alpha   90.00
_cell.angle_beta   90.00
_cell.angle_gamma   90.00
#
_symmetry.space_group_name_H-M   'P 1'
#
loop_
_entity.id
_entity.type
_entity.pdbx_description
1 polymer ?
#
loop_
_entity_poly.entity_id
_entity_poly.type
_entity_poly.pdbx_seq_one_letter_code
_entity_poly.pdbx_strand_id
1 'polypeptide(L)'
;NFIYDGVFELVYNPAYDKVRSTLYRPTLIQSLGTSNFFFKAELLAHLARLGVIGFHKASLSGQYRDAQGMYYGGSEYQEETRTLMQLLRQALSAYEQILHLDMHTGYGPRYQMSLVNSALETGTSQEFEQKFNYPVVVAANPEEFYAIRGDLVDFVYEMWQHEFPQKRLFATAYEFGTLGNSYFGKVHCPVEMVNENRHYWHGALNEQISEQVKREFEELFNPSAADWKEKAVADGDQAFTGILRAEGYFAGEAAE
;
A
#
# COMPACT_ATOMS: atom_id res chain seq x y z
N ASN A 1 8.93 6.30 -4.15
CA ASN A 1 7.93 7.27 -4.64
C ASN A 1 8.10 7.42 -6.14
N PHE A 2 7.20 6.83 -6.90
CA PHE A 2 7.27 6.70 -8.36
C PHE A 2 6.36 7.75 -9.04
N ILE A 3 6.72 9.02 -8.94
CA ILE A 3 6.01 10.09 -9.65
C ILE A 3 6.55 10.13 -11.09
N TYR A 4 5.73 10.11 -12.14
CA TYR A 4 6.27 10.09 -13.51
C TYR A 4 6.92 11.42 -13.95
N ASP A 5 6.32 12.57 -13.60
CA ASP A 5 6.79 13.90 -14.00
C ASP A 5 7.94 14.46 -13.14
N GLY A 6 8.28 13.79 -12.04
CA GLY A 6 9.32 14.20 -11.11
C GLY A 6 8.98 15.43 -10.27
N VAL A 7 7.70 15.78 -10.14
CA VAL A 7 7.26 16.95 -9.37
C VAL A 7 6.89 16.55 -7.94
N PHE A 8 7.70 17.00 -6.97
CA PHE A 8 7.53 16.77 -5.53
C PHE A 8 6.92 18.01 -4.86
N GLU A 9 5.58 18.12 -4.87
CA GLU A 9 4.90 19.34 -4.43
C GLU A 9 4.71 19.42 -2.91
N LEU A 10 5.33 20.42 -2.27
CA LEU A 10 5.16 20.68 -0.83
C LEU A 10 3.69 20.89 -0.41
N VAL A 11 2.88 21.48 -1.29
CA VAL A 11 1.48 21.83 -1.04
C VAL A 11 0.52 20.64 -1.13
N TYR A 12 0.99 19.50 -1.63
CA TYR A 12 0.18 18.28 -1.73
C TYR A 12 -0.30 17.80 -0.36
N ASN A 13 -1.53 17.29 -0.31
CA ASN A 13 -2.23 16.84 0.89
C ASN A 13 -2.21 17.87 2.06
N PRO A 14 -2.85 19.05 1.91
CA PRO A 14 -2.95 20.02 3.00
C PRO A 14 -3.80 19.50 4.18
N ALA A 15 -4.57 18.42 3.99
CA ALA A 15 -5.33 17.79 5.07
C ALA A 15 -4.42 17.10 6.11
N TYR A 16 -3.20 16.70 5.72
CA TYR A 16 -2.20 16.11 6.63
C TYR A 16 -1.92 17.01 7.83
N ASP A 17 -1.88 18.33 7.66
CA ASP A 17 -1.62 19.29 8.74
C ASP A 17 -2.63 19.15 9.90
N LYS A 18 -3.86 18.71 9.60
CA LYS A 18 -4.91 18.52 10.60
C LYS A 18 -4.68 17.32 11.51
N VAL A 19 -3.93 16.32 11.03
CA VAL A 19 -3.66 15.05 11.74
C VAL A 19 -2.19 14.90 12.13
N ARG A 20 -1.31 15.77 11.62
CA ARG A 20 0.14 15.74 11.81
C ARG A 20 0.56 15.58 13.26
N SER A 21 0.00 16.38 14.17
CA SER A 21 0.40 16.35 15.59
C SER A 21 0.10 15.01 16.28
N THR A 22 -0.86 14.25 15.74
CA THR A 22 -1.21 12.94 16.26
C THR A 22 -0.32 11.86 15.65
N LEU A 23 -0.04 11.96 14.35
CA LEU A 23 0.77 11.00 13.59
C LEU A 23 2.28 11.13 13.82
N TYR A 24 2.79 12.34 14.05
CA TYR A 24 4.20 12.60 14.31
C TYR A 24 4.41 13.02 15.77
N ARG A 25 5.14 12.19 16.53
CA ARG A 25 5.35 12.35 17.97
C ARG A 25 6.85 12.44 18.28
N PRO A 26 7.45 13.64 18.26
CA PRO A 26 8.90 13.82 18.26
C PRO A 26 9.58 13.64 19.63
N THR A 27 9.36 12.50 20.27
CA THR A 27 9.82 12.25 21.63
C THR A 27 10.18 10.77 21.82
N LEU A 28 11.09 10.48 22.74
CA LEU A 28 11.44 9.12 23.17
C LEU A 28 10.20 8.36 23.69
N ILE A 29 10.04 7.09 23.31
CA ILE A 29 8.98 6.23 23.88
C ILE A 29 9.32 5.83 25.31
N GLN A 30 8.64 6.44 26.29
CA GLN A 30 8.80 6.11 27.71
C GLN A 30 7.96 4.90 28.15
N SER A 31 6.74 4.79 27.64
CA SER A 31 5.81 3.68 27.92
C SER A 31 4.83 3.53 26.76
N LEU A 32 4.69 2.31 26.25
CA LEU A 32 3.72 1.99 25.20
C LEU A 32 2.29 2.07 25.69
N GLY A 33 2.01 1.59 26.91
CA GLY A 33 0.65 1.62 27.46
C GLY A 33 0.08 3.04 27.56
N THR A 34 0.86 3.99 28.09
CA THR A 34 0.43 5.39 28.18
C THR A 34 0.39 6.06 26.81
N SER A 35 1.42 5.86 25.98
CA SER A 35 1.47 6.44 24.63
C SER A 35 0.30 5.98 23.76
N ASN A 36 -0.01 4.67 23.77
CA ASN A 36 -1.08 4.07 23.01
C ASN A 36 -2.45 4.53 23.51
N PHE A 37 -2.64 4.72 24.81
CA PHE A 37 -3.88 5.26 25.36
C PHE A 37 -4.17 6.66 24.84
N PHE A 38 -3.21 7.59 24.96
CA PHE A 38 -3.38 8.96 24.48
C PHE A 38 -3.55 9.02 22.96
N PHE A 39 -2.77 8.23 22.22
CA PHE A 39 -2.92 8.16 20.77
C PHE A 39 -4.30 7.66 20.35
N LYS A 40 -4.82 6.59 20.97
CA LYS A 40 -6.17 6.08 20.68
C LYS A 40 -7.25 7.13 20.98
N ALA A 41 -7.12 7.89 22.06
CA ALA A 41 -8.05 8.97 22.37
C ALA A 41 -8.03 10.08 21.31
N GLU A 42 -6.84 10.51 20.87
CA GLU A 42 -6.70 11.50 19.79
C GLU A 42 -7.20 10.98 18.44
N LEU A 43 -6.90 9.73 18.11
CA LEU A 43 -7.39 9.08 16.90
C LEU A 43 -8.92 9.06 16.87
N LEU A 44 -9.56 8.68 17.98
CA LEU A 44 -11.02 8.71 18.09
C LEU A 44 -11.59 10.12 17.93
N ALA A 45 -10.92 11.14 18.47
CA ALA A 45 -11.33 12.53 18.28
C ALA A 45 -11.22 12.97 16.80
N HIS A 46 -10.16 12.57 16.09
CA HIS A 46 -10.01 12.82 14.65
C HIS A 46 -11.07 12.08 13.83
N LEU A 47 -11.31 10.81 14.13
CA LEU A 47 -12.34 10.02 13.45
C LEU A 47 -13.74 10.62 13.67
N ALA A 48 -14.06 11.11 14.86
CA ALA A 48 -15.31 11.79 15.15
C ALA A 48 -15.46 13.12 14.40
N ARG A 49 -14.35 13.86 14.23
CA ARG A 49 -14.36 15.19 13.58
C ARG A 49 -14.31 15.14 12.05
N LEU A 50 -13.51 14.23 11.49
CA LEU A 50 -13.22 14.15 10.05
C LEU A 50 -13.98 13.03 9.36
N GLY A 51 -14.54 12.08 10.12
CA GLY A 51 -14.98 10.78 9.60
C GLY A 51 -13.80 9.89 9.22
N VAL A 52 -14.08 8.59 9.02
CA VAL A 52 -13.06 7.60 8.64
C VAL A 52 -12.42 7.96 7.29
N ILE A 53 -13.24 8.28 6.29
CA ILE A 53 -12.77 8.62 4.94
C ILE A 53 -11.91 9.89 4.98
N GLY A 54 -12.36 10.93 5.69
CA GLY A 54 -11.61 12.18 5.82
C GLY A 54 -10.28 12.00 6.55
N PHE A 55 -10.24 11.14 7.57
CA PHE A 55 -9.00 10.77 8.25
C PHE A 55 -8.06 10.00 7.33
N HIS A 56 -8.52 8.93 6.65
CA HIS A 56 -7.71 8.15 5.71
C HIS A 56 -7.13 9.02 4.60
N LYS A 57 -7.93 9.91 4.00
CA LYS A 57 -7.44 10.85 2.98
C LYS A 57 -6.36 11.78 3.54
N ALA A 58 -6.49 12.23 4.78
CA ALA A 58 -5.49 13.08 5.41
C ALA A 58 -4.20 12.32 5.74
N SER A 59 -4.30 11.07 6.22
CA SER A 59 -3.16 10.31 6.71
C SER A 59 -2.44 9.49 5.65
N LEU A 60 -3.14 8.93 4.66
CA LEU A 60 -2.61 7.89 3.75
C LEU A 60 -2.21 8.40 2.37
N SER A 61 -2.69 9.57 1.93
CA SER A 61 -2.35 10.09 0.59
C SER A 61 -0.87 10.48 0.43
N GLY A 62 -0.09 10.52 1.51
CA GLY A 62 1.30 10.96 1.49
C GLY A 62 1.45 12.47 1.66
N GLN A 63 2.69 12.92 1.89
CA GLN A 63 3.02 14.33 2.09
C GLN A 63 4.52 14.60 1.79
N TYR A 64 4.89 15.86 1.53
CA TYR A 64 6.23 16.24 1.08
C TYR A 64 6.89 17.32 1.96
N ARG A 65 6.34 17.61 3.15
CA ARG A 65 6.75 18.72 4.02
C ARG A 65 7.38 18.32 5.35
N ASP A 66 7.15 17.10 5.81
CA ASP A 66 7.65 16.59 7.07
C ASP A 66 8.51 15.35 6.83
N ALA A 67 9.83 15.53 6.77
CA ALA A 67 10.75 14.44 6.45
C ALA A 67 10.77 13.30 7.49
N GLN A 68 10.31 13.56 8.72
CA GLN A 68 10.20 12.56 9.77
C GLN A 68 8.78 12.07 9.97
N GLY A 69 7.79 12.75 9.39
CA GLY A 69 6.39 12.36 9.46
C GLY A 69 6.06 11.13 8.62
N MET A 70 4.92 10.52 8.95
CA MET A 70 4.36 9.39 8.21
C MET A 70 4.16 9.71 6.72
N TYR A 71 4.39 8.71 5.87
CA TYR A 71 4.19 8.76 4.42
C TYR A 71 4.87 9.95 3.72
N TYR A 72 6.11 10.26 4.14
CA TYR A 72 6.93 11.26 3.49
C TYR A 72 7.37 10.80 2.09
N GLY A 73 7.01 11.57 1.06
CA GLY A 73 7.28 11.24 -0.34
C GLY A 73 8.69 11.63 -0.84
N GLY A 74 9.53 12.23 0.00
CA GLY A 74 10.85 12.73 -0.39
C GLY A 74 10.82 14.12 -1.03
N SER A 75 11.98 14.58 -1.50
CA SER A 75 12.12 15.81 -2.31
C SER A 75 12.73 15.54 -3.69
N GLU A 76 13.16 14.30 -3.92
CA GLU A 76 13.72 13.80 -5.17
C GLU A 76 13.59 12.27 -5.18
N TYR A 77 13.76 11.66 -6.36
CA TYR A 77 13.86 10.21 -6.46
C TYR A 77 15.09 9.70 -5.70
N GLN A 78 14.88 8.68 -4.87
CA GLN A 78 15.95 7.91 -4.25
C GLN A 78 16.67 7.03 -5.28
N GLU A 79 17.87 6.58 -4.96
CA GLU A 79 18.71 5.77 -5.86
C GLU A 79 18.00 4.49 -6.31
N GLU A 80 17.35 3.80 -5.39
CA GLU A 80 16.61 2.56 -5.62
C GLU A 80 15.41 2.80 -6.53
N THR A 81 14.74 3.94 -6.35
CA THR A 81 13.62 4.36 -7.22
C THR A 81 14.14 4.60 -8.64
N ARG A 82 15.22 5.38 -8.82
CA ARG A 82 15.81 5.64 -10.14
C ARG A 82 16.24 4.33 -10.82
N THR A 83 16.84 3.42 -10.06
CA THR A 83 17.29 2.11 -10.53
C THR A 83 16.10 1.29 -11.02
N LEU A 84 15.04 1.19 -10.22
CA LEU A 84 13.86 0.42 -10.62
C LEU A 84 13.15 1.05 -11.83
N MET A 85 13.03 2.38 -11.90
CA MET A 85 12.48 3.07 -13.06
C MET A 85 13.25 2.74 -14.35
N GLN A 86 14.59 2.64 -14.28
CA GLN A 86 15.42 2.26 -15.41
C GLN A 86 15.20 0.80 -15.81
N LEU A 87 15.15 -0.12 -14.84
CA LEU A 87 14.91 -1.54 -15.09
C LEU A 87 13.53 -1.79 -15.69
N LEU A 88 12.49 -1.11 -15.20
CA LEU A 88 11.14 -1.18 -15.75
C LEU A 88 11.11 -0.70 -17.19
N ARG A 89 11.74 0.46 -17.48
CA ARG A 89 11.82 0.97 -18.85
C ARG A 89 12.51 -0.02 -19.79
N GLN A 90 13.60 -0.65 -19.34
CA GLN A 90 14.28 -1.70 -20.11
C GLN A 90 13.36 -2.89 -20.36
N ALA A 91 12.69 -3.42 -19.33
CA ALA A 91 11.76 -4.53 -19.45
C ALA A 91 10.59 -4.21 -20.40
N LEU A 92 9.92 -3.07 -20.18
CA LEU A 92 8.81 -2.63 -21.03
C LEU A 92 9.28 -2.47 -22.48
N SER A 93 10.49 -1.96 -22.74
CA SER A 93 11.02 -1.83 -24.09
C SER A 93 11.28 -3.16 -24.79
N ALA A 94 11.60 -4.23 -24.05
CA ALA A 94 12.09 -5.49 -24.61
C ALA A 94 11.00 -6.52 -24.96
N TYR A 95 9.82 -6.44 -24.34
CA TYR A 95 8.76 -7.46 -24.50
C TYR A 95 7.50 -6.88 -25.16
N GLU A 96 6.78 -7.68 -25.95
CA GLU A 96 5.51 -7.27 -26.58
C GLU A 96 4.30 -7.45 -25.65
N GLN A 97 4.39 -8.39 -24.72
CA GLN A 97 3.38 -8.67 -23.71
C GLN A 97 4.05 -8.66 -22.35
N ILE A 98 3.53 -7.82 -21.45
CA ILE A 98 4.12 -7.51 -20.15
C ILE A 98 3.07 -7.75 -19.07
N LEU A 99 3.48 -8.46 -18.02
CA LEU A 99 2.72 -8.65 -16.80
C LEU A 99 3.56 -8.12 -15.64
N HIS A 100 3.06 -7.14 -14.90
CA HIS A 100 3.69 -6.61 -13.70
C HIS A 100 2.83 -6.90 -12.48
N LEU A 101 3.40 -7.58 -11.49
CA LEU A 101 2.74 -7.93 -10.25
C LEU A 101 3.56 -7.36 -9.09
N ASP A 102 2.97 -6.42 -8.37
CA ASP A 102 3.58 -5.77 -7.21
C ASP A 102 3.00 -6.35 -5.92
N MET A 103 3.83 -6.93 -5.05
CA MET A 103 3.34 -7.71 -3.90
C MET A 103 3.42 -6.92 -2.60
N HIS A 104 2.27 -6.76 -1.94
CA HIS A 104 2.09 -6.00 -0.71
C HIS A 104 1.34 -6.81 0.34
N THR A 105 1.63 -6.52 1.59
CA THR A 105 0.90 -7.06 2.75
C THR A 105 0.41 -5.90 3.59
N GLY A 106 -0.74 -6.04 4.23
CA GLY A 106 -1.23 -5.06 5.20
C GLY A 106 -2.72 -4.82 5.08
N TYR A 107 -3.13 -4.04 4.09
CA TYR A 107 -4.50 -3.57 3.92
C TYR A 107 -5.43 -4.63 3.35
N GLY A 108 -6.74 -4.44 3.51
CA GLY A 108 -7.74 -5.38 3.04
C GLY A 108 -8.12 -6.46 4.07
N PRO A 109 -8.95 -7.45 3.69
CA PRO A 109 -9.47 -8.43 4.62
C PRO A 109 -8.40 -9.41 5.12
N ARG A 110 -8.41 -9.74 6.43
CA ARG A 110 -7.40 -10.58 7.10
C ARG A 110 -7.17 -11.96 6.48
N TYR A 111 -8.10 -12.49 5.71
CA TYR A 111 -7.97 -13.82 5.09
C TYR A 111 -8.36 -13.78 3.62
N GLN A 112 -8.14 -12.64 2.96
CA GLN A 112 -8.40 -12.49 1.54
C GLN A 112 -7.43 -11.46 0.94
N MET A 113 -6.60 -11.90 0.00
CA MET A 113 -5.83 -10.97 -0.82
C MET A 113 -6.75 -10.21 -1.78
N SER A 114 -6.45 -8.95 -2.03
CA SER A 114 -7.13 -8.11 -3.03
C SER A 114 -6.20 -7.87 -4.22
N LEU A 115 -6.73 -7.87 -5.44
CA LEU A 115 -6.05 -7.26 -6.58
C LEU A 115 -6.39 -5.78 -6.61
N VAL A 116 -5.37 -4.92 -6.55
CA VAL A 116 -5.51 -3.46 -6.55
C VAL A 116 -5.01 -2.95 -7.89
N ASN A 117 -5.93 -2.68 -8.81
CA ASN A 117 -5.63 -2.19 -10.14
C ASN A 117 -5.44 -0.67 -10.13
N SER A 118 -4.57 -0.18 -11.01
CA SER A 118 -4.41 1.26 -11.23
C SER A 118 -5.74 1.90 -11.63
N ALA A 119 -5.97 3.15 -11.20
CA ALA A 119 -7.07 3.95 -11.71
C ALA A 119 -6.94 4.30 -13.21
N LEU A 120 -5.77 4.08 -13.81
CA LEU A 120 -5.48 4.25 -15.23
C LEU A 120 -5.84 3.01 -16.06
N GLU A 121 -6.16 1.88 -15.41
CA GLU A 121 -6.70 0.71 -16.09
C GLU A 121 -8.16 0.97 -16.50
N THR A 122 -8.52 0.52 -17.69
CA THR A 122 -9.81 0.79 -18.34
C THR A 122 -10.91 -0.18 -17.95
N GLY A 123 -10.55 -1.40 -17.53
CA GLY A 123 -11.52 -2.40 -17.08
C GLY A 123 -12.07 -2.09 -15.68
N THR A 124 -13.31 -2.49 -15.44
CA THR A 124 -13.94 -2.39 -14.12
C THR A 124 -13.51 -3.55 -13.22
N SER A 125 -13.57 -3.34 -11.91
CA SER A 125 -13.29 -4.38 -10.91
C SER A 125 -14.11 -5.65 -11.15
N GLN A 126 -15.41 -5.52 -11.47
CA GLN A 126 -16.28 -6.66 -11.77
C GLN A 126 -15.86 -7.43 -13.02
N GLU A 127 -15.42 -6.74 -14.08
CA GLU A 127 -14.91 -7.40 -15.29
C GLU A 127 -13.64 -8.20 -14.98
N PHE A 128 -12.75 -7.66 -14.15
CA PHE A 128 -11.53 -8.35 -13.74
C PHE A 128 -11.79 -9.53 -12.79
N GLU A 129 -12.75 -9.42 -11.87
CA GLU A 129 -13.18 -10.54 -11.02
C GLU A 129 -13.62 -11.74 -11.88
N GLN A 130 -14.43 -11.47 -12.91
CA GLN A 130 -14.88 -12.49 -13.87
C GLN A 130 -13.74 -13.01 -14.74
N LYS A 131 -12.93 -12.10 -15.31
CA LYS A 131 -11.82 -12.44 -16.20
C LYS A 131 -10.78 -13.33 -15.53
N PHE A 132 -10.42 -13.02 -14.28
CA PHE A 132 -9.42 -13.77 -13.53
C PHE A 132 -10.00 -14.91 -12.70
N ASN A 133 -11.32 -15.02 -12.60
CA ASN A 133 -11.99 -15.92 -11.67
C ASN A 133 -11.44 -15.76 -10.25
N TYR A 134 -11.36 -14.50 -9.81
CA TYR A 134 -10.78 -14.09 -8.54
C TYR A 134 -11.77 -13.17 -7.78
N PRO A 135 -12.00 -13.39 -6.48
CA PRO A 135 -13.19 -12.82 -5.82
C PRO A 135 -13.06 -11.38 -5.33
N VAL A 136 -11.86 -10.82 -5.26
CA VAL A 136 -11.64 -9.45 -4.75
C VAL A 136 -10.71 -8.69 -5.68
N VAL A 137 -11.29 -7.88 -6.54
CA VAL A 137 -10.58 -6.89 -7.35
C VAL A 137 -11.13 -5.52 -7.00
N VAL A 138 -10.23 -4.54 -6.85
CA VAL A 138 -10.57 -3.14 -6.57
C VAL A 138 -9.71 -2.22 -7.42
N ALA A 139 -10.21 -1.03 -7.70
CA ALA A 139 -9.41 0.05 -8.28
C ALA A 139 -8.77 0.92 -7.19
N ALA A 140 -7.57 1.44 -7.45
CA ALA A 140 -6.83 2.37 -6.59
C ALA A 140 -7.44 3.79 -6.57
N ASN A 141 -8.74 3.87 -6.29
CA ASN A 141 -9.51 5.11 -6.21
C ASN A 141 -10.15 5.26 -4.81
N PRO A 142 -10.60 6.48 -4.43
CA PRO A 142 -11.23 6.71 -3.13
C PRO A 142 -12.53 5.93 -2.88
N GLU A 143 -13.19 5.45 -3.93
CA GLU A 143 -14.47 4.75 -3.86
C GLU A 143 -14.31 3.28 -3.46
N GLU A 144 -13.25 2.62 -3.92
CA GLU A 144 -13.01 1.18 -3.75
C GLU A 144 -11.83 0.88 -2.82
N PHE A 145 -10.82 1.76 -2.79
CA PHE A 145 -9.62 1.62 -1.96
C PHE A 145 -9.22 2.96 -1.35
N TYR A 146 -8.16 3.61 -1.87
CA TYR A 146 -7.79 4.99 -1.60
C TYR A 146 -6.90 5.51 -2.71
N ALA A 147 -6.89 6.83 -2.91
CA ALA A 147 -5.98 7.47 -3.86
C ALA A 147 -4.56 7.52 -3.29
N ILE A 148 -3.61 7.01 -4.07
CA ILE A 148 -2.18 7.00 -3.76
C ILE A 148 -1.48 7.92 -4.77
N ARG A 149 -0.46 8.66 -4.33
CA ARG A 149 0.41 9.41 -5.24
C ARG A 149 1.78 8.77 -5.24
N GLY A 150 2.21 8.34 -6.43
CA GLY A 150 3.53 7.77 -6.68
C GLY A 150 3.70 6.35 -6.16
N ASP A 151 2.63 5.56 -6.21
CA ASP A 151 2.73 4.11 -6.21
C ASP A 151 3.36 3.60 -7.52
N LEU A 152 3.83 2.35 -7.47
CA LEU A 152 4.56 1.74 -8.56
C LEU A 152 3.66 1.33 -9.73
N VAL A 153 2.42 0.91 -9.47
CA VAL A 153 1.53 0.39 -10.52
C VAL A 153 1.07 1.52 -11.43
N ASP A 154 0.63 2.64 -10.87
CA ASP A 154 0.29 3.85 -11.64
C ASP A 154 1.47 4.32 -12.48
N PHE A 155 2.68 4.34 -11.91
CA PHE A 155 3.90 4.69 -12.66
C PHE A 155 4.17 3.76 -13.85
N VAL A 156 3.94 2.46 -13.70
CA VAL A 156 4.09 1.48 -14.79
C VAL A 156 3.07 1.78 -15.91
N TYR A 157 1.83 2.12 -15.57
CA TYR A 157 0.82 2.54 -16.56
C TYR A 157 1.19 3.86 -17.23
N GLU A 158 1.61 4.87 -16.48
CA GLU A 158 2.05 6.17 -17.04
C GLU A 158 3.21 5.97 -18.01
N MET A 159 4.25 5.22 -17.62
CA MET A 159 5.38 4.89 -18.49
C MET A 159 4.93 4.15 -19.75
N TRP A 160 4.07 3.14 -19.61
CA TRP A 160 3.54 2.40 -20.74
C TRP A 160 2.74 3.29 -21.70
N GLN A 161 1.82 4.12 -21.19
CA GLN A 161 1.00 5.01 -22.01
C GLN A 161 1.84 6.05 -22.77
N HIS A 162 2.89 6.58 -22.14
CA HIS A 162 3.72 7.62 -22.73
C HIS A 162 4.83 7.09 -23.65
N GLU A 163 5.47 5.98 -23.29
CA GLU A 163 6.67 5.49 -23.97
C GLU A 163 6.40 4.25 -24.84
N PHE A 164 5.42 3.42 -24.50
CA PHE A 164 5.18 2.13 -25.15
C PHE A 164 3.69 1.75 -25.37
N PRO A 165 2.81 2.66 -25.81
CA PRO A 165 1.36 2.43 -25.86
C PRO A 165 0.92 1.30 -26.80
N GLN A 166 1.79 0.89 -27.73
CA GLN A 166 1.54 -0.22 -28.65
C GLN A 166 1.70 -1.61 -28.02
N LYS A 167 2.34 -1.71 -26.85
CA LYS A 167 2.62 -2.99 -26.19
C LYS A 167 1.42 -3.45 -25.36
N ARG A 168 1.27 -4.75 -25.14
CA ARG A 168 0.25 -5.28 -24.24
C ARG A 168 0.77 -5.24 -22.80
N LEU A 169 0.06 -4.57 -21.91
CA LEU A 169 0.38 -4.48 -20.49
C LEU A 169 -0.84 -4.90 -19.67
N PHE A 170 -0.59 -5.69 -18.63
CA PHE A 170 -1.44 -5.73 -17.45
C PHE A 170 -0.53 -5.55 -16.21
N ALA A 171 -0.88 -4.59 -15.35
CA ALA A 171 -0.18 -4.35 -14.09
C ALA A 171 -1.17 -4.23 -12.93
N THR A 172 -0.86 -4.86 -11.81
CA THR A 172 -1.69 -4.84 -10.60
C THR A 172 -0.85 -5.03 -9.35
N ALA A 173 -1.35 -4.56 -8.21
CA ALA A 173 -0.79 -4.87 -6.91
C ALA A 173 -1.58 -5.99 -6.23
N TYR A 174 -0.88 -6.92 -5.62
CA TYR A 174 -1.43 -7.92 -4.71
C TYR A 174 -1.38 -7.33 -3.31
N GLU A 175 -2.52 -7.21 -2.65
CA GLU A 175 -2.58 -6.72 -1.27
C GLU A 175 -3.12 -7.81 -0.35
N PHE A 176 -2.23 -8.48 0.39
CA PHE A 176 -2.57 -9.51 1.37
C PHE A 176 -2.98 -8.87 2.70
N GLY A 177 -4.29 -8.84 2.99
CA GLY A 177 -4.78 -8.22 4.22
C GLY A 177 -4.39 -8.97 5.48
N THR A 178 -3.91 -8.24 6.50
CA THR A 178 -3.32 -8.83 7.73
C THR A 178 -4.20 -8.65 8.96
N LEU A 179 -4.60 -7.42 9.28
CA LEU A 179 -5.47 -7.14 10.44
C LEU A 179 -6.96 -7.10 10.05
N GLY A 180 -7.25 -7.01 8.76
CA GLY A 180 -8.61 -6.89 8.25
C GLY A 180 -9.19 -5.48 8.42
N ASN A 181 -10.36 -5.27 7.81
CA ASN A 181 -11.10 -4.01 7.88
C ASN A 181 -11.90 -3.81 9.19
N SER A 182 -11.59 -4.61 10.22
CA SER A 182 -12.23 -4.56 11.52
C SER A 182 -11.91 -3.24 12.25
N TYR A 183 -12.71 -2.89 13.28
CA TYR A 183 -12.38 -1.78 14.17
C TYR A 183 -10.99 -1.94 14.80
N PHE A 184 -10.60 -3.20 15.09
CA PHE A 184 -9.27 -3.52 15.57
C PHE A 184 -8.21 -3.10 14.55
N GLY A 185 -8.32 -3.50 13.27
CA GLY A 185 -7.39 -3.07 12.21
C GLY A 185 -7.33 -1.56 12.03
N LYS A 186 -8.49 -0.88 12.02
CA LYS A 186 -8.59 0.59 11.83
C LYS A 186 -7.97 1.42 12.96
N VAL A 187 -7.83 0.86 14.16
CA VAL A 187 -7.24 1.55 15.31
C VAL A 187 -5.82 1.06 15.60
N HIS A 188 -5.60 -0.25 15.53
CA HIS A 188 -4.31 -0.86 15.88
C HIS A 188 -3.24 -0.54 14.84
N CYS A 189 -3.55 -0.61 13.53
CA CYS A 189 -2.57 -0.29 12.49
C CYS A 189 -2.01 1.14 12.65
N PRO A 190 -2.82 2.21 12.77
CA PRO A 190 -2.28 3.55 13.02
C PRO A 190 -1.45 3.68 14.29
N VAL A 191 -1.78 2.93 15.36
CA VAL A 191 -0.99 2.94 16.61
C VAL A 191 0.40 2.40 16.35
N GLU A 192 0.51 1.21 15.75
CA GLU A 192 1.79 0.56 15.57
C GLU A 192 2.66 1.25 14.51
N MET A 193 2.05 1.77 13.44
CA MET A 193 2.75 2.61 12.46
C MET A 193 3.37 3.86 13.10
N VAL A 194 2.64 4.53 14.01
CA VAL A 194 3.15 5.74 14.71
C VAL A 194 4.21 5.37 15.75
N ASN A 195 4.06 4.23 16.43
CA ASN A 195 5.07 3.72 17.35
C ASN A 195 6.38 3.39 16.62
N GLU A 196 6.32 2.74 15.47
CA GLU A 196 7.50 2.41 14.67
C GLU A 196 8.21 3.67 14.17
N ASN A 197 7.48 4.61 13.55
CA ASN A 197 8.06 5.86 13.07
C ASN A 197 8.74 6.65 14.20
N ARG A 198 8.06 6.73 15.35
CA ARG A 198 8.61 7.37 16.55
C ARG A 198 9.86 6.64 17.07
N HIS A 199 9.83 5.31 17.09
CA HIS A 199 10.95 4.49 17.51
C HIS A 199 12.15 4.66 16.57
N TYR A 200 11.95 4.70 15.25
CA TYR A 200 13.00 4.93 14.27
C TYR A 200 13.71 6.27 14.48
N TRP A 201 12.95 7.36 14.67
CA TRP A 201 13.53 8.71 14.80
C TRP A 201 14.02 9.08 16.19
N HIS A 202 13.39 8.55 17.24
CA HIS A 202 13.60 9.03 18.61
C HIS A 202 13.91 7.92 19.62
N GLY A 203 13.87 6.65 19.20
CA GLY A 203 14.16 5.50 20.05
C GLY A 203 13.12 5.21 21.13
N ALA A 204 13.50 4.30 22.02
CA ALA A 204 12.72 3.90 23.18
C ALA A 204 13.57 3.94 24.46
N LEU A 205 12.91 4.04 25.62
CA LEU A 205 13.56 4.11 26.92
C LEU A 205 14.48 2.92 27.22
N ASN A 206 14.15 1.74 26.71
CA ASN A 206 14.90 0.51 26.90
C ASN A 206 14.67 -0.48 25.76
N GLU A 207 15.51 -1.52 25.71
CA GLU A 207 15.48 -2.52 24.63
C GLU A 207 14.16 -3.30 24.59
N GLN A 208 13.55 -3.59 25.75
CA GLN A 208 12.28 -4.31 25.80
C GLN A 208 11.16 -3.58 25.03
N ILE A 209 11.10 -2.25 25.14
CA ILE A 209 10.13 -1.45 24.37
C ILE A 209 10.50 -1.45 22.88
N SER A 210 11.79 -1.34 22.53
CA SER A 210 12.30 -1.41 21.15
C SER A 210 11.89 -2.74 20.49
N GLU A 211 12.16 -3.87 21.14
CA GLU A 211 11.79 -5.21 20.67
C GLU A 211 10.27 -5.37 20.52
N GLN A 212 9.50 -4.83 21.46
CA GLN A 212 8.05 -4.86 21.36
C GLN A 212 7.57 -4.08 20.14
N VAL A 213 8.03 -2.83 19.92
CA VAL A 213 7.62 -2.04 18.75
C VAL A 213 7.95 -2.74 17.44
N LYS A 214 9.18 -3.28 17.32
CA LYS A 214 9.60 -4.03 16.12
C LYS A 214 8.71 -5.24 15.86
N ARG A 215 8.40 -6.01 16.90
CA ARG A 215 7.54 -7.20 16.79
C ARG A 215 6.11 -6.85 16.41
N GLU A 216 5.50 -5.86 17.07
CA GLU A 216 4.13 -5.45 16.74
C GLU A 216 4.05 -4.89 15.31
N PHE A 217 5.08 -4.15 14.89
CA PHE A 217 5.17 -3.66 13.51
C PHE A 217 5.35 -4.78 12.50
N GLU A 218 6.21 -5.78 12.77
CA GLU A 218 6.36 -6.94 11.90
C GLU A 218 5.03 -7.71 11.76
N GLU A 219 4.28 -7.90 12.84
CA GLU A 219 2.98 -8.58 12.82
C GLU A 219 1.92 -7.83 11.96
N LEU A 220 2.09 -6.51 11.71
CA LEU A 220 1.22 -5.77 10.79
C LEU A 220 1.38 -6.22 9.33
N PHE A 221 2.56 -6.69 8.94
CA PHE A 221 2.93 -6.97 7.54
C PHE A 221 3.23 -8.46 7.30
N ASN A 222 3.70 -9.17 8.32
CA ASN A 222 4.01 -10.59 8.29
C ASN A 222 3.38 -11.28 9.52
N PRO A 223 2.05 -11.48 9.53
CA PRO A 223 1.38 -12.15 10.63
C PRO A 223 2.01 -13.50 10.96
N SER A 224 2.23 -13.77 12.25
CA SER A 224 2.75 -15.04 12.73
C SER A 224 1.75 -16.20 12.61
N ALA A 225 0.48 -15.88 12.39
CA ALA A 225 -0.61 -16.84 12.22
C ALA A 225 -0.38 -17.77 11.00
N ALA A 226 -0.29 -19.08 11.24
CA ALA A 226 0.03 -20.05 10.19
C ALA A 226 -1.10 -20.19 9.16
N ASP A 227 -2.35 -20.17 9.62
CA ASP A 227 -3.56 -20.18 8.79
C ASP A 227 -3.64 -18.96 7.85
N TRP A 228 -3.14 -17.80 8.30
CA TRP A 228 -2.99 -16.61 7.46
C TRP A 228 -2.02 -16.86 6.31
N LYS A 229 -0.85 -17.44 6.60
CA LYS A 229 0.19 -17.73 5.59
C LYS A 229 -0.30 -18.75 4.56
N GLU A 230 -0.96 -19.81 5.01
CA GLU A 230 -1.57 -20.81 4.13
C GLU A 230 -2.61 -20.18 3.20
N LYS A 231 -3.49 -19.31 3.74
CA LYS A 231 -4.49 -18.61 2.94
C LYS A 231 -3.86 -17.61 1.97
N ALA A 232 -2.82 -16.89 2.38
CA ALA A 232 -2.11 -15.94 1.52
C ALA A 232 -1.49 -16.66 0.31
N VAL A 233 -0.85 -17.81 0.52
CA VAL A 233 -0.32 -18.63 -0.59
C VAL A 233 -1.44 -19.10 -1.51
N ALA A 234 -2.54 -19.63 -0.95
CA ALA A 234 -3.67 -20.10 -1.75
C ALA A 234 -4.32 -18.98 -2.59
N ASP A 235 -4.47 -17.78 -2.03
CA ASP A 235 -4.97 -16.61 -2.79
C ASP A 235 -4.00 -16.19 -3.89
N GLY A 236 -2.70 -16.16 -3.58
CA GLY A 236 -1.66 -15.87 -4.55
C GLY A 236 -1.71 -16.84 -5.73
N ASP A 237 -1.78 -18.14 -5.45
CA ASP A 237 -1.86 -19.20 -6.47
C ASP A 237 -3.11 -19.05 -7.36
N GLN A 238 -4.27 -18.75 -6.76
CA GLN A 238 -5.52 -18.53 -7.50
C GLN A 238 -5.39 -17.31 -8.42
N ALA A 239 -4.91 -16.17 -7.90
CA ALA A 239 -4.74 -14.95 -8.68
C ALA A 239 -3.70 -15.11 -9.80
N PHE A 240 -2.53 -15.68 -9.50
CA PHE A 240 -1.49 -15.97 -10.49
C PHE A 240 -2.05 -16.83 -11.62
N THR A 241 -2.73 -17.92 -11.29
CA THR A 241 -3.32 -18.83 -12.28
C THR A 241 -4.37 -18.12 -13.12
N GLY A 242 -5.26 -17.36 -12.49
CA GLY A 242 -6.32 -16.58 -13.13
C GLY A 242 -5.78 -15.55 -14.12
N ILE A 243 -4.81 -14.75 -13.69
CA ILE A 243 -4.17 -13.71 -14.49
C ILE A 243 -3.37 -14.33 -15.64
N LEU A 244 -2.51 -15.30 -15.36
CA LEU A 244 -1.69 -15.93 -16.41
C LEU A 244 -2.54 -16.60 -17.49
N ARG A 245 -3.66 -17.23 -17.10
CA ARG A 245 -4.61 -17.81 -18.07
C ARG A 245 -5.30 -16.72 -18.88
N ALA A 246 -5.86 -15.72 -18.23
CA ALA A 246 -6.64 -14.67 -18.88
C ALA A 246 -5.80 -13.77 -19.81
N GLU A 247 -4.53 -13.56 -19.46
CA GLU A 247 -3.59 -12.82 -20.30
C GLU A 247 -2.97 -13.69 -21.42
N GLY A 248 -3.17 -15.01 -21.38
CA GLY A 248 -2.69 -15.93 -22.42
C GLY A 248 -1.23 -16.35 -22.27
N TYR A 249 -0.68 -16.31 -21.05
CA TYR A 249 0.66 -16.84 -20.74
C TYR A 249 0.67 -18.36 -20.60
N PHE A 250 -0.46 -18.98 -20.26
CA PHE A 250 -0.62 -20.42 -20.38
C PHE A 250 -0.99 -20.76 -21.82
N ALA A 251 -0.27 -21.74 -22.41
CA ALA A 251 -0.68 -22.34 -23.66
C ALA A 251 -2.09 -22.92 -23.46
N GLY A 252 -3.04 -22.50 -24.29
CA GLY A 252 -4.41 -22.94 -24.16
C GLY A 252 -4.48 -24.45 -24.14
N GLU A 253 -5.10 -25.03 -23.11
CA GLU A 253 -5.88 -26.23 -23.37
C GLU A 253 -6.89 -25.80 -24.43
N ALA A 254 -6.71 -26.31 -25.65
CA ALA A 254 -7.73 -26.20 -26.67
C ALA A 254 -9.03 -26.67 -26.02
N ALA A 255 -10.01 -25.78 -25.93
CA ALA A 255 -11.35 -26.16 -25.53
C ALA A 255 -11.82 -27.22 -26.55
N GLU A 256 -11.87 -28.49 -26.12
CA GLU A 256 -12.70 -29.52 -26.75
C GLU A 256 -14.18 -29.26 -26.45
#